data_AF-A0A523PRY5-F1
#
_entry.id   AF-A0A523PRY5-F1
#
_cell.length_a   1.000
_cell.length_b   1.000
_cell.length_c   1.000
_cell.angle_alpha   90.00
_cell.angle_beta   90.00
_cell.angle_gamma   90.00
#
_symmetry.space_group_name_H-M   'P 1'
#
loop_
_entity.id
_entity.type
_entity.pdbx_description
1 polymer ?
#
loop_
_entity_poly.entity_id
_entity_poly.type
_entity_poly.pdbx_seq_one_letter_code
_entity_poly.pdbx_strand_id
1 'polypeptide(L)'
;MTIPLLLALIALSRLLAGRWGPGHHLEFAERVWRRRREMLPATVARLLAEEKRAYFYGNLAADIINAKAYGGHLNHCHRWTIIDQMRELGHEPREEAFILGYLSHLAADTIAHNHYVPYHLARYARARGLGHLYWELNADRFVPVKRWDIVAQLKDDPELDALDDLINRAVPKKALSMGTNKIIFNHVLLVSERKHWRSAVERIHPMRRVALTKGFLSIFQKAAVARIRLALHPRGVGKLHHIDTTGKRAQKEALALRRELVASYPPGPERDQASVQLAARFLEGMNSPPANSRNASPHWN
;
A
#
# COMPACT_ATOMS: atom_id res chain seq x y z
N MET A 1 11.42 -27.31 0.21
CA MET A 1 10.25 -26.45 0.50
C MET A 1 9.01 -27.31 0.31
N THR A 2 8.18 -27.50 1.34
CA THR A 2 7.05 -28.44 1.26
C THR A 2 5.92 -27.85 0.42
N ILE A 3 5.19 -28.69 -0.32
CA ILE A 3 4.02 -28.32 -1.14
C ILE A 3 2.99 -27.47 -0.35
N PRO A 4 2.65 -27.79 0.91
CA PRO A 4 1.75 -26.94 1.71
C PRO A 4 2.31 -25.54 2.01
N LEU A 5 3.62 -25.39 2.20
CA LEU A 5 4.23 -24.07 2.39
C LEU A 5 4.20 -23.25 1.10
N LEU A 6 4.42 -23.89 -0.05
CA LEU A 6 4.31 -23.24 -1.36
C LEU A 6 2.85 -22.84 -1.67
N LEU A 7 1.88 -23.70 -1.37
CA LEU A 7 0.45 -23.40 -1.53
C LEU A 7 0.00 -22.32 -0.55
N ALA A 8 0.50 -22.32 0.68
CA ALA A 8 0.27 -21.26 1.65
C ALA A 8 0.86 -19.94 1.17
N LEU A 9 2.09 -19.92 0.64
CA LEU A 9 2.71 -18.72 0.06
C LEU A 9 1.96 -18.23 -1.19
N ILE A 10 1.47 -19.12 -2.05
CA ILE A 10 0.65 -18.77 -3.23
C ILE A 10 -0.71 -18.23 -2.79
N ALA A 11 -1.37 -18.85 -1.81
CA ALA A 11 -2.63 -18.35 -1.24
C ALA A 11 -2.41 -16.99 -0.57
N LEU A 12 -1.34 -16.84 0.22
CA LEU A 12 -0.94 -15.59 0.87
C LEU A 12 -0.64 -14.51 -0.17
N SER A 13 0.01 -14.85 -1.29
CA SER A 13 0.27 -13.91 -2.38
C SER A 13 -0.97 -13.41 -3.10
N ARG A 14 -2.04 -14.22 -3.08
CA ARG A 14 -3.36 -13.83 -3.60
C ARG A 14 -4.20 -13.09 -2.57
N LEU A 15 -4.01 -13.38 -1.29
CA LEU A 15 -4.65 -12.69 -0.15
C LEU A 15 -4.05 -11.29 0.08
N LEU A 16 -2.76 -11.11 -0.22
CA LEU A 16 -2.02 -9.86 -0.14
C LEU A 16 -1.89 -9.17 -1.49
N ALA A 17 -2.86 -9.39 -2.39
CA ALA A 17 -2.87 -8.73 -3.67
C ALA A 17 -3.20 -7.24 -3.50
N GLY A 18 -2.16 -6.46 -3.26
CA GLY A 18 -1.97 -5.11 -3.74
C GLY A 18 -2.08 -4.00 -2.74
N ARG A 19 -0.95 -3.74 -2.03
CA ARG A 19 -0.59 -2.63 -1.11
C ARG A 19 0.91 -2.44 -0.98
N TRP A 20 1.39 -1.21 -0.79
CA TRP A 20 2.72 -1.06 -0.21
C TRP A 20 2.82 -1.99 1.00
N GLY A 21 3.94 -2.69 1.16
CA GLY A 21 4.06 -3.54 2.34
C GLY A 21 4.00 -2.69 3.63
N PRO A 22 3.61 -3.29 4.76
CA PRO A 22 3.36 -2.56 6.01
C PRO A 22 4.58 -1.76 6.48
N GLY A 23 5.80 -2.18 6.10
CA GLY A 23 7.02 -1.45 6.35
C GLY A 23 7.08 -0.08 5.64
N HIS A 24 6.64 0.02 4.38
CA HIS A 24 6.61 1.28 3.65
C HIS A 24 5.55 2.24 4.17
N HIS A 25 4.37 1.76 4.57
CA HIS A 25 3.34 2.61 5.17
C HIS A 25 3.83 3.28 6.46
N LEU A 26 4.49 2.53 7.35
CA LEU A 26 5.12 3.14 8.53
C LEU A 26 6.30 4.04 8.18
N GLU A 27 7.10 3.71 7.17
CA GLU A 27 8.15 4.60 6.69
C GLU A 27 7.58 5.95 6.23
N PHE A 28 6.46 5.95 5.52
CA PHE A 28 5.78 7.18 5.11
C PHE A 28 5.17 7.92 6.31
N ALA A 29 4.50 7.21 7.21
CA ALA A 29 3.95 7.78 8.45
C ALA A 29 5.03 8.49 9.27
N GLU A 30 6.20 7.88 9.45
CA GLU A 30 7.34 8.46 10.17
C GLU A 30 7.91 9.69 9.43
N ARG A 31 8.01 9.66 8.10
CA ARG A 31 8.46 10.82 7.31
C ARG A 31 7.52 12.01 7.46
N VAL A 32 6.21 11.78 7.41
CA VAL A 32 5.18 12.81 7.60
C VAL A 32 5.20 13.31 9.03
N TRP A 33 5.20 12.41 10.02
CA TRP A 33 5.19 12.74 11.44
C TRP A 33 6.39 13.59 11.85
N ARG A 34 7.60 13.23 11.39
CA ARG A 34 8.83 13.99 11.70
C ARG A 34 8.78 15.44 11.19
N ARG A 35 8.12 15.66 10.04
CA ARG A 35 8.01 16.97 9.39
C ARG A 35 6.62 17.60 9.55
N ARG A 36 5.78 17.08 10.45
CA ARG A 36 4.36 17.45 10.56
C ARG A 36 4.13 18.95 10.73
N ARG A 37 4.99 19.63 11.51
CA ARG A 37 4.91 21.08 11.73
C ARG A 37 5.18 21.91 10.47
N GLU A 38 5.98 21.39 9.54
CA GLU A 38 6.27 22.03 8.25
C GLU A 38 5.22 21.67 7.19
N MET A 39 4.70 20.44 7.24
CA MET A 39 3.93 19.86 6.14
C MET A 39 2.43 20.00 6.30
N LEU A 40 1.92 20.05 7.54
CA LEU A 40 0.51 19.88 7.86
C LEU A 40 -0.06 21.11 8.57
N PRO A 41 -1.40 21.31 8.53
CA PRO A 41 -2.05 22.31 9.36
C PRO A 41 -1.70 22.13 10.84
N ALA A 42 -1.62 23.23 11.59
CA ALA A 42 -1.19 23.21 12.99
C ALA A 42 -2.03 22.26 13.88
N THR A 43 -3.34 22.22 13.66
CA THR A 43 -4.26 21.33 14.39
C THR A 43 -3.95 19.86 14.15
N VAL A 44 -3.77 19.47 12.89
CA VAL A 44 -3.37 18.10 12.51
C VAL A 44 -1.98 17.78 13.07
N ALA A 45 -1.02 18.69 12.93
CA ALA A 45 0.34 18.49 13.43
C ALA A 45 0.40 18.28 14.95
N ARG A 46 -0.47 18.96 15.71
CA ARG A 46 -0.64 18.80 17.15
C ARG A 46 -1.28 17.46 17.48
N LEU A 47 -2.40 17.13 16.85
CA LEU A 47 -3.08 15.85 17.05
C LEU A 47 -2.15 14.65 16.78
N LEU A 48 -1.39 14.67 15.68
CA LEU A 48 -0.42 13.61 15.38
C LEU A 48 0.76 13.56 16.36
N ALA A 49 1.06 14.66 17.07
CA ALA A 49 2.06 14.67 18.12
C ALA A 49 1.56 13.97 19.38
N GLU A 50 0.31 14.24 19.76
CA GLU A 50 -0.37 13.71 20.95
C GLU A 50 -0.71 12.22 20.75
N GLU A 51 -1.26 11.85 19.60
CA GLU A 51 -1.79 10.52 19.31
C GLU A 51 -0.96 9.75 18.27
N LYS A 52 0.37 9.78 18.44
CA LYS A 52 1.32 9.17 17.47
C LYS A 52 1.02 7.70 17.21
N ARG A 53 0.79 6.90 18.26
CA ARG A 53 0.58 5.44 18.13
C ARG A 53 -0.67 5.14 17.32
N ALA A 54 -1.77 5.83 17.58
CA ALA A 54 -3.01 5.69 16.84
C ALA A 54 -2.86 6.07 15.36
N TYR A 55 -2.16 7.18 15.05
CA TYR A 55 -1.84 7.54 13.67
C TYR A 55 -1.02 6.47 12.93
N PHE A 56 -0.01 5.91 13.60
CA PHE A 56 0.83 4.87 13.01
C PHE A 56 0.04 3.57 12.82
N TYR A 57 -0.82 3.23 13.77
CA TYR A 57 -1.69 2.07 13.68
C TYR A 57 -2.70 2.20 12.54
N GLY A 58 -3.29 3.39 12.34
CA GLY A 58 -4.17 3.65 11.21
C GLY A 58 -3.49 3.44 9.85
N ASN A 59 -2.19 3.74 9.73
CA ASN A 59 -1.42 3.47 8.52
C ASN A 59 -1.24 1.96 8.23
N LEU A 60 -1.41 1.10 9.24
CA LEU A 60 -1.29 -0.36 9.14
C LEU A 60 -2.65 -1.05 9.05
N ALA A 61 -3.67 -0.51 9.72
CA ALA A 61 -4.96 -1.18 9.94
C ALA A 61 -5.68 -1.56 8.64
N ALA A 62 -5.48 -0.78 7.58
CA ALA A 62 -6.01 -1.08 6.25
C ALA A 62 -5.52 -2.43 5.69
N ASP A 63 -4.24 -2.78 5.94
CA ASP A 63 -3.63 -4.05 5.56
C ASP A 63 -4.09 -5.22 6.44
N ILE A 64 -4.23 -4.96 7.74
CA ILE A 64 -4.64 -5.97 8.73
C ILE A 64 -6.01 -6.56 8.34
N ILE A 65 -6.94 -5.72 7.90
CA ILE A 65 -8.35 -6.07 7.77
C ILE A 65 -8.70 -6.74 6.43
N ASN A 66 -7.78 -6.73 5.47
CA ASN A 66 -8.01 -7.19 4.11
C ASN A 66 -7.69 -8.67 3.84
N ALA A 67 -7.55 -9.51 4.86
CA ALA A 67 -7.16 -10.91 4.69
C ALA A 67 -8.23 -11.83 4.03
N LYS A 68 -9.07 -11.33 3.11
CA LYS A 68 -10.01 -12.14 2.31
C LYS A 68 -9.93 -11.83 0.80
N ALA A 69 -9.39 -12.80 0.05
CA ALA A 69 -9.47 -12.86 -1.42
C ALA A 69 -10.56 -13.81 -1.94
N TYR A 70 -11.39 -14.44 -1.08
CA TYR A 70 -12.23 -15.57 -1.49
C TYR A 70 -13.76 -15.36 -1.45
N GLY A 71 -14.28 -14.13 -1.53
CA GLY A 71 -15.75 -13.96 -1.48
C GLY A 71 -16.34 -12.63 -1.89
N GLY A 72 -15.94 -12.10 -3.04
CA GLY A 72 -16.77 -11.16 -3.82
C GLY A 72 -17.00 -9.74 -3.27
N HIS A 73 -16.60 -9.43 -2.04
CA HIS A 73 -16.65 -8.08 -1.45
C HIS A 73 -15.26 -7.52 -1.15
N LEU A 74 -14.29 -7.82 -2.01
CA LEU A 74 -13.09 -6.99 -2.15
C LEU A 74 -13.57 -5.56 -2.45
N ASN A 75 -13.14 -4.56 -1.68
CA ASN A 75 -12.92 -3.15 -2.06
C ASN A 75 -13.38 -2.13 -1.01
N HIS A 76 -14.21 -2.46 -0.02
CA HIS A 76 -14.78 -1.42 0.85
C HIS A 76 -13.72 -0.75 1.74
N CYS A 77 -12.84 -1.54 2.38
CA CYS A 77 -11.77 -1.02 3.22
C CYS A 77 -10.76 -0.11 2.49
N HIS A 78 -10.73 -0.14 1.17
CA HIS A 78 -9.80 0.70 0.39
C HIS A 78 -10.50 1.82 -0.33
N ARG A 79 -11.83 1.92 -0.24
CA ARG A 79 -12.54 3.07 -0.79
C ARG A 79 -12.37 4.27 0.13
N TRP A 80 -12.31 5.45 -0.46
CA TRP A 80 -12.29 6.70 0.30
C TRP A 80 -13.49 6.85 1.23
N THR A 81 -14.64 6.27 0.87
CA THR A 81 -15.88 6.32 1.67
C THR A 81 -15.73 5.77 3.08
N ILE A 82 -14.78 4.85 3.33
CA ILE A 82 -14.56 4.33 4.70
C ILE A 82 -14.08 5.43 5.65
N ILE A 83 -13.35 6.43 5.14
CA ILE A 83 -12.86 7.55 5.94
C ILE A 83 -14.04 8.36 6.48
N ASP A 84 -15.02 8.66 5.62
CA ASP A 84 -16.21 9.42 6.02
C ASP A 84 -17.07 8.61 7.00
N GLN A 85 -17.23 7.30 6.76
CA GLN A 85 -17.93 6.41 7.68
C GLN A 85 -17.26 6.31 9.06
N MET A 86 -15.92 6.26 9.12
CA MET A 86 -15.23 6.29 10.42
C MET A 86 -15.37 7.66 11.10
N ARG A 87 -15.38 8.77 10.36
CA ARG A 87 -15.57 10.12 10.93
C ARG A 87 -16.97 10.33 11.50
N GLU A 88 -17.98 9.67 10.95
CA GLU A 88 -19.34 9.68 11.49
C GLU A 88 -19.44 8.93 12.83
N LEU A 89 -18.51 8.02 13.13
CA LEU A 89 -18.55 7.13 14.28
C LEU A 89 -17.54 7.47 15.39
N GLY A 90 -16.40 8.06 15.01
CA GLY A 90 -15.28 8.36 15.91
C GLY A 90 -15.20 9.84 16.23
N HIS A 91 -15.08 10.17 17.51
CA HIS A 91 -15.12 11.55 18.03
C HIS A 91 -14.00 11.87 19.01
N GLU A 92 -13.23 10.86 19.44
CA GLU A 92 -12.11 11.06 20.34
C GLU A 92 -10.82 11.41 19.58
N PRO A 93 -9.90 12.22 20.15
CA PRO A 93 -8.63 12.57 19.49
C PRO A 93 -7.84 11.36 18.98
N ARG A 94 -7.83 10.26 19.75
CA ARG A 94 -7.18 9.00 19.37
C ARG A 94 -7.80 8.40 18.11
N GLU A 95 -9.12 8.38 18.01
CA GLU A 95 -9.87 7.89 16.85
C GLU A 95 -9.63 8.80 15.62
N GLU A 96 -9.65 10.12 15.81
CA GLU A 96 -9.35 11.07 14.74
C GLU A 96 -7.93 10.86 14.18
N ALA A 97 -6.93 10.71 15.05
CA ALA A 97 -5.55 10.46 14.63
C ALA A 97 -5.43 9.13 13.86
N PHE A 98 -6.13 8.10 14.31
CA PHE A 98 -6.21 6.81 13.63
C PHE A 98 -6.84 6.93 12.23
N ILE A 99 -7.96 7.65 12.11
CA ILE A 99 -8.62 7.91 10.82
C ILE A 99 -7.67 8.64 9.87
N LEU A 100 -6.91 9.63 10.35
CA LEU A 100 -5.89 10.32 9.56
C LEU A 100 -4.74 9.38 9.13
N GLY A 101 -4.41 8.40 9.98
CA GLY A 101 -3.49 7.31 9.64
C GLY A 101 -4.01 6.46 8.50
N TYR A 102 -5.27 6.04 8.58
CA TYR A 102 -5.95 5.27 7.54
C TYR A 102 -6.06 6.06 6.23
N LEU A 103 -6.37 7.35 6.31
CA LEU A 103 -6.39 8.24 5.16
C LEU A 103 -5.00 8.38 4.50
N SER A 104 -3.94 8.40 5.31
CA SER A 104 -2.55 8.41 4.81
C SER A 104 -2.22 7.12 4.06
N HIS A 105 -2.69 5.97 4.57
CA HIS A 105 -2.55 4.69 3.89
C HIS A 105 -3.20 4.73 2.49
N LEU A 106 -4.50 5.07 2.41
CA LEU A 106 -5.22 5.15 1.13
C LEU A 106 -4.56 6.12 0.14
N ALA A 107 -4.07 7.25 0.64
CA ALA A 107 -3.34 8.22 -0.18
C ALA A 107 -2.04 7.63 -0.75
N ALA A 108 -1.25 6.93 0.05
CA ALA A 108 -0.03 6.26 -0.41
C ALA A 108 -0.32 5.17 -1.46
N ASP A 109 -1.41 4.44 -1.27
CA ASP A 109 -1.85 3.34 -2.15
C ASP A 109 -2.21 3.82 -3.55
N THR A 110 -2.74 5.04 -3.68
CA THR A 110 -2.93 5.61 -5.02
C THR A 110 -1.63 5.69 -5.82
N ILE A 111 -0.47 5.82 -5.16
CA ILE A 111 0.84 5.79 -5.83
C ILE A 111 1.34 4.36 -6.04
N ALA A 112 1.17 3.45 -5.07
CA ALA A 112 1.56 2.06 -5.26
C ALA A 112 0.83 1.44 -6.44
N HIS A 113 -0.50 1.48 -6.44
CA HIS A 113 -1.32 0.64 -7.31
C HIS A 113 -1.57 1.21 -8.68
N ASN A 114 -1.42 2.52 -8.86
CA ASN A 114 -1.58 3.16 -10.16
C ASN A 114 -0.25 3.43 -10.86
N HIS A 115 0.88 3.39 -10.13
CA HIS A 115 2.17 3.79 -10.68
C HIS A 115 3.27 2.77 -10.40
N TYR A 116 3.64 2.55 -9.13
CA TYR A 116 4.78 1.70 -8.79
C TYR A 116 4.59 0.25 -9.26
N VAL A 117 3.50 -0.41 -8.87
CA VAL A 117 3.25 -1.80 -9.24
C VAL A 117 2.99 -1.94 -10.74
N PRO A 118 2.10 -1.15 -11.38
CA PRO A 118 1.88 -1.21 -12.82
C PRO A 118 3.16 -1.02 -13.64
N TYR A 119 4.02 -0.07 -13.26
CA TYR A 119 5.33 0.12 -13.90
C TYR A 119 6.13 -1.19 -13.91
N HIS A 120 6.24 -1.84 -12.76
CA HIS A 120 7.03 -3.06 -12.64
C HIS A 120 6.35 -4.28 -13.28
N LEU A 121 5.03 -4.37 -13.24
CA LEU A 121 4.27 -5.40 -13.95
C LEU A 121 4.48 -5.30 -15.46
N ALA A 122 4.40 -4.08 -16.00
CA ALA A 122 4.61 -3.80 -17.42
C ALA A 122 6.07 -4.02 -17.84
N ARG A 123 7.01 -3.56 -17.02
CA ARG A 123 8.45 -3.62 -17.31
C ARG A 123 9.03 -5.02 -17.27
N TYR A 124 8.61 -5.84 -16.31
CA TYR A 124 9.26 -7.11 -16.01
C TYR A 124 8.39 -8.30 -16.39
N ALA A 125 8.61 -8.80 -17.60
CA ALA A 125 7.97 -10.01 -18.12
C ALA A 125 8.58 -11.30 -17.52
N ARG A 126 8.30 -11.61 -16.25
CA ARG A 126 8.77 -12.86 -15.59
C ARG A 126 7.73 -13.96 -15.47
N ALA A 127 8.15 -15.21 -15.65
CA ALA A 127 7.29 -16.39 -15.53
C ALA A 127 6.47 -16.41 -14.22
N ARG A 128 5.23 -16.86 -14.35
CA ARG A 128 4.11 -16.99 -13.39
C ARG A 128 4.47 -16.99 -11.89
N GLY A 129 3.64 -16.31 -11.09
CA GLY A 129 3.41 -16.72 -9.69
C GLY A 129 3.03 -15.62 -8.70
N LEU A 130 3.79 -14.52 -8.65
CA LEU A 130 3.74 -13.60 -7.49
C LEU A 130 3.68 -12.09 -7.87
N GLY A 131 3.39 -11.78 -9.14
CA GLY A 131 3.70 -10.50 -9.79
C GLY A 131 3.49 -9.22 -8.95
N HIS A 132 2.36 -9.06 -8.27
CA HIS A 132 2.02 -7.86 -7.50
C HIS A 132 2.74 -7.82 -6.13
N LEU A 133 2.41 -8.76 -5.24
CA LEU A 133 3.02 -8.88 -3.90
C LEU A 133 4.55 -8.90 -3.97
N TYR A 134 5.09 -9.52 -5.01
CA TYR A 134 6.52 -9.56 -5.24
C TYR A 134 7.14 -8.15 -5.27
N TRP A 135 6.55 -7.19 -6.00
CA TRP A 135 7.13 -5.84 -6.13
C TRP A 135 7.02 -5.02 -4.85
N GLU A 136 6.00 -5.28 -4.05
CA GLU A 136 5.74 -4.60 -2.78
C GLU A 136 6.70 -5.09 -1.69
N LEU A 137 6.83 -6.41 -1.54
CA LEU A 137 7.86 -7.02 -0.68
C LEU A 137 9.27 -6.62 -1.13
N ASN A 138 9.45 -6.47 -2.45
CA ASN A 138 10.69 -6.01 -3.03
C ASN A 138 10.95 -4.51 -2.77
N ALA A 139 9.94 -3.68 -2.58
CA ALA A 139 10.14 -2.33 -2.06
C ALA A 139 10.58 -2.41 -0.59
N ASP A 140 9.86 -3.19 0.22
CA ASP A 140 10.04 -3.30 1.67
C ASP A 140 11.44 -3.72 2.14
N ARG A 141 12.25 -4.37 1.29
CA ARG A 141 13.67 -4.63 1.62
C ARG A 141 14.47 -3.36 1.90
N PHE A 142 14.06 -2.21 1.37
CA PHE A 142 14.69 -0.91 1.61
C PHE A 142 14.20 -0.22 2.89
N VAL A 143 13.25 -0.82 3.61
CA VAL A 143 12.79 -0.35 4.92
C VAL A 143 13.72 -0.89 6.02
N PRO A 144 14.31 -0.01 6.85
CA PRO A 144 15.14 -0.42 7.97
C PRO A 144 14.41 -1.33 8.96
N VAL A 145 15.15 -2.29 9.52
CA VAL A 145 14.64 -3.28 10.49
C VAL A 145 13.88 -2.62 11.64
N LYS A 146 14.39 -1.50 12.17
CA LYS A 146 13.73 -0.76 13.26
C LYS A 146 12.30 -0.30 12.97
N ARG A 147 11.87 -0.21 11.70
CA ARG A 147 10.47 0.09 11.36
C ARG A 147 9.57 -1.13 11.56
N TRP A 148 10.09 -2.33 11.29
CA TRP A 148 9.39 -3.58 11.53
C TRP A 148 9.18 -3.84 13.02
N ASP A 149 10.14 -3.47 13.87
CA ASP A 149 9.97 -3.54 15.32
C ASP A 149 8.77 -2.69 15.79
N ILE A 150 8.53 -1.53 15.15
CA ILE A 150 7.36 -0.68 15.43
C ILE A 150 6.06 -1.35 14.94
N VAL A 151 6.08 -2.02 13.77
CA VAL A 151 4.92 -2.78 13.28
C VAL A 151 4.50 -3.82 14.32
N ALA A 152 5.46 -4.62 14.81
CA ALA A 152 5.20 -5.63 15.82
C ALA A 152 4.61 -5.00 17.11
N GLN A 153 5.23 -3.92 17.60
CA GLN A 153 4.78 -3.22 18.81
C GLN A 153 3.37 -2.64 18.72
N LEU A 154 2.99 -2.04 17.59
CA LEU A 154 1.67 -1.41 17.44
C LEU A 154 0.55 -2.45 17.35
N LYS A 155 0.85 -3.57 16.73
CA LYS A 155 -0.11 -4.61 16.42
C LYS A 155 -0.46 -5.48 17.64
N ASP A 156 0.49 -5.62 18.57
CA ASP A 156 0.31 -6.33 19.84
C ASP A 156 -0.03 -5.39 21.01
N ASP A 157 -0.39 -4.13 20.74
CA ASP A 157 -0.75 -3.13 21.75
C ASP A 157 -2.25 -3.18 22.09
N PRO A 158 -2.63 -3.61 23.31
CA PRO A 158 -4.04 -3.70 23.73
C PRO A 158 -4.74 -2.33 23.78
N GLU A 159 -4.00 -1.23 23.96
CA GLU A 159 -4.59 0.12 23.99
C GLU A 159 -5.13 0.57 22.62
N LEU A 160 -4.70 -0.11 21.55
CA LEU A 160 -5.11 0.16 20.18
C LEU A 160 -6.26 -0.76 19.72
N ASP A 161 -6.62 -1.78 20.51
CA ASP A 161 -7.70 -2.71 20.16
C ASP A 161 -9.06 -2.01 20.00
N ALA A 162 -9.31 -0.93 20.76
CA ALA A 162 -10.53 -0.12 20.60
C ALA A 162 -10.65 0.51 19.19
N LEU A 163 -9.52 0.78 18.52
CA LEU A 163 -9.51 1.36 17.16
C LEU A 163 -9.90 0.34 16.09
N ASP A 164 -9.75 -0.96 16.38
CA ASP A 164 -10.30 -2.00 15.52
C ASP A 164 -11.82 -1.95 15.51
N ASP A 165 -12.43 -1.61 16.64
CA ASP A 165 -13.89 -1.50 16.76
C ASP A 165 -14.45 -0.37 15.89
N LEU A 166 -13.71 0.73 15.75
CA LEU A 166 -14.09 1.83 14.86
C LEU A 166 -14.19 1.37 13.40
N ILE A 167 -13.20 0.63 12.89
CA ILE A 167 -13.27 0.08 11.53
C ILE A 167 -14.38 -0.94 11.42
N ASN A 168 -14.53 -1.76 12.46
CA ASN A 168 -15.53 -2.78 12.55
C ASN A 168 -16.96 -2.25 12.40
N ARG A 169 -17.24 -1.08 12.97
CA ARG A 169 -18.51 -0.38 12.85
C ARG A 169 -18.65 0.31 11.49
N ALA A 170 -17.55 0.81 10.92
CA ALA A 170 -17.54 1.46 9.61
C ALA A 170 -17.69 0.48 8.41
N VAL A 171 -17.35 -0.80 8.58
CA VAL A 171 -17.41 -1.82 7.51
C VAL A 171 -18.70 -2.65 7.61
N PRO A 172 -19.69 -2.47 6.73
CA PRO A 172 -21.04 -3.02 6.89
C PRO A 172 -21.17 -4.54 6.72
N LYS A 173 -20.17 -5.24 6.17
CA LYS A 173 -20.16 -6.70 6.03
C LYS A 173 -18.76 -7.27 6.27
N LYS A 174 -18.58 -7.97 7.38
CA LYS A 174 -17.35 -8.71 7.68
C LYS A 174 -17.48 -10.14 7.21
N ALA A 175 -16.36 -10.69 6.78
CA ALA A 175 -16.27 -12.10 6.44
C ALA A 175 -15.44 -12.93 7.42
N LEU A 176 -14.60 -12.27 8.23
CA LEU A 176 -13.78 -12.84 9.29
C LEU A 176 -13.80 -11.86 10.47
N SER A 177 -13.55 -12.36 11.68
CA SER A 177 -13.38 -11.51 12.87
C SER A 177 -12.04 -10.77 12.80
N MET A 178 -11.92 -9.66 13.54
CA MET A 178 -10.65 -8.91 13.65
C MET A 178 -9.53 -9.76 14.23
N GLY A 179 -9.83 -10.61 15.21
CA GLY A 179 -8.86 -11.57 15.74
C GLY A 179 -8.31 -12.49 14.65
N THR A 180 -9.18 -13.03 13.77
CA THR A 180 -8.74 -13.87 12.65
C THR A 180 -7.93 -13.09 11.61
N ASN A 181 -8.32 -11.85 11.30
CA ASN A 181 -7.56 -10.96 10.41
C ASN A 181 -6.17 -10.63 10.99
N LYS A 182 -6.09 -10.28 12.28
CA LYS A 182 -4.83 -10.05 13.00
C LYS A 182 -3.94 -11.30 12.98
N ILE A 183 -4.49 -12.50 13.15
CA ILE A 183 -3.74 -13.75 13.05
C ILE A 183 -3.18 -13.95 11.64
N ILE A 184 -3.98 -13.74 10.58
CA ILE A 184 -3.48 -13.88 9.21
C ILE A 184 -2.39 -12.84 8.93
N PHE A 185 -2.62 -11.59 9.31
CA PHE A 185 -1.63 -10.52 9.22
C PHE A 185 -0.35 -10.86 10.01
N ASN A 186 -0.46 -11.48 11.19
CA ASN A 186 0.68 -11.98 11.96
C ASN A 186 1.49 -12.99 11.17
N HIS A 187 0.84 -13.94 10.50
CA HIS A 187 1.55 -14.92 9.69
C HIS A 187 2.23 -14.29 8.47
N VAL A 188 1.65 -13.25 7.90
CA VAL A 188 2.25 -12.45 6.82
C VAL A 188 3.47 -11.69 7.30
N LEU A 189 3.33 -10.96 8.41
CA LEU A 189 4.41 -10.23 9.05
C LEU A 189 5.55 -11.15 9.46
N LEU A 190 5.25 -12.28 10.08
CA LEU A 190 6.25 -13.29 10.47
C LEU A 190 6.98 -13.88 9.26
N VAL A 191 6.40 -13.83 8.06
CA VAL A 191 7.10 -14.19 6.82
C VAL A 191 7.95 -13.02 6.34
N SER A 192 7.45 -11.78 6.35
CA SER A 192 8.23 -10.59 5.91
C SER A 192 9.37 -10.18 6.87
N GLU A 193 9.21 -10.41 8.17
CA GLU A 193 10.17 -10.06 9.23
C GLU A 193 11.34 -11.05 9.33
N ARG A 194 11.14 -12.31 8.93
CA ARG A 194 12.21 -13.33 9.01
C ARG A 194 13.36 -12.93 8.09
N LYS A 195 14.54 -12.71 8.69
CA LYS A 195 15.82 -12.52 7.97
C LYS A 195 16.01 -13.54 6.85
N HIS A 196 15.62 -14.80 7.07
CA HIS A 196 15.68 -15.87 6.07
C HIS A 196 14.79 -15.64 4.85
N TRP A 197 13.59 -15.06 5.00
CA TRP A 197 12.74 -14.70 3.86
C TRP A 197 13.31 -13.50 3.11
N ARG A 198 13.80 -12.47 3.82
CA ARG A 198 14.52 -11.34 3.21
C ARG A 198 15.73 -11.82 2.40
N SER A 199 16.56 -12.70 2.99
CA SER A 199 17.68 -13.35 2.31
C SER A 199 17.24 -14.28 1.18
N ALA A 200 16.10 -14.97 1.28
CA ALA A 200 15.58 -15.83 0.22
C ALA A 200 15.05 -15.03 -0.96
N VAL A 201 14.33 -13.92 -0.73
CA VAL A 201 13.91 -12.96 -1.77
C VAL A 201 15.14 -12.35 -2.46
N GLU A 202 16.20 -12.05 -1.71
CA GLU A 202 17.49 -11.62 -2.25
C GLU A 202 18.16 -12.72 -3.09
N ARG A 203 18.16 -13.99 -2.64
CA ARG A 203 18.79 -15.12 -3.36
C ARG A 203 18.03 -15.61 -4.58
N ILE A 204 16.70 -15.55 -4.57
CA ILE A 204 15.84 -15.80 -5.75
C ILE A 204 16.07 -14.69 -6.82
N HIS A 205 16.82 -13.64 -6.46
CA HIS A 205 17.26 -12.57 -7.34
C HIS A 205 18.79 -12.49 -7.50
N PRO A 206 19.38 -13.14 -8.52
CA PRO A 206 20.64 -12.65 -9.06
C PRO A 206 20.36 -11.29 -9.73
N MET A 207 20.77 -10.21 -9.06
CA MET A 207 20.49 -8.79 -9.33
C MET A 207 20.92 -8.22 -10.69
N ARG A 208 21.35 -9.01 -11.68
CA ARG A 208 22.02 -8.43 -12.86
C ARG A 208 21.10 -7.69 -13.86
N ARG A 209 19.77 -7.79 -13.78
CA ARG A 209 18.86 -7.13 -14.76
C ARG A 209 17.67 -6.35 -14.19
N VAL A 210 17.44 -6.39 -12.87
CA VAL A 210 16.35 -5.64 -12.19
C VAL A 210 16.97 -4.76 -11.12
N ALA A 211 17.62 -3.67 -11.55
CA ALA A 211 18.17 -2.69 -10.62
C ALA A 211 17.07 -1.70 -10.20
N LEU A 212 16.32 -2.01 -9.13
CA LEU A 212 15.60 -0.97 -8.40
C LEU A 212 16.65 -0.17 -7.63
N THR A 213 17.17 0.89 -8.25
CA THR A 213 18.10 1.78 -7.56
C THR A 213 17.35 2.55 -6.48
N LYS A 214 18.03 2.86 -5.37
CA LYS A 214 17.46 3.71 -4.31
C LYS A 214 16.93 5.04 -4.86
N GLY A 215 17.57 5.56 -5.90
CA GLY A 215 17.13 6.76 -6.63
C GLY A 215 15.78 6.57 -7.33
N PHE A 216 15.58 5.45 -8.03
CA PHE A 216 14.33 5.18 -8.76
C PHE A 216 13.14 4.96 -7.81
N LEU A 217 13.29 4.15 -6.76
CA LEU A 217 12.26 3.97 -5.73
C LEU A 217 11.89 5.30 -5.05
N SER A 218 12.86 6.19 -4.86
CA SER A 218 12.64 7.49 -4.22
C SER A 218 11.62 8.36 -4.98
N ILE A 219 11.44 8.18 -6.29
CA ILE A 219 10.44 8.95 -7.07
C ILE A 219 9.04 8.62 -6.56
N PHE A 220 8.71 7.33 -6.46
CA PHE A 220 7.42 6.86 -5.94
C PHE A 220 7.24 7.21 -4.45
N GLN A 221 8.29 7.05 -3.65
CA GLN A 221 8.22 7.38 -2.22
C GLN A 221 7.95 8.88 -1.99
N LYS A 222 8.57 9.77 -2.79
CA LYS A 222 8.33 11.22 -2.72
C LYS A 222 6.90 11.54 -3.16
N ALA A 223 6.41 10.91 -4.22
CA ALA A 223 5.04 11.06 -4.67
C ALA A 223 4.03 10.60 -3.62
N ALA A 224 4.25 9.45 -2.97
CA ALA A 224 3.40 8.93 -1.90
C ALA A 224 3.33 9.89 -0.70
N VAL A 225 4.47 10.40 -0.24
CA VAL A 225 4.52 11.39 0.85
C VAL A 225 3.83 12.70 0.45
N ALA A 226 3.99 13.17 -0.80
CA ALA A 226 3.29 14.35 -1.29
C ALA A 226 1.77 14.15 -1.36
N ARG A 227 1.34 12.93 -1.70
CA ARG A 227 -0.07 12.52 -1.77
C ARG A 227 -0.70 12.44 -0.38
N ILE A 228 0.01 11.87 0.61
CA ILE A 228 -0.38 11.89 2.02
C ILE A 228 -0.52 13.32 2.52
N ARG A 229 0.49 14.17 2.27
CA ARG A 229 0.44 15.59 2.65
C ARG A 229 -0.82 16.24 2.10
N LEU A 230 -1.12 16.05 0.81
CA LEU A 230 -2.32 16.59 0.20
C LEU A 230 -3.59 16.08 0.91
N ALA A 231 -3.70 14.78 1.16
CA ALA A 231 -4.87 14.19 1.81
C ALA A 231 -5.12 14.76 3.22
N LEU A 232 -4.06 15.02 3.98
CA LEU A 232 -4.13 15.57 5.34
C LEU A 232 -4.36 17.09 5.41
N HIS A 233 -4.47 17.78 4.26
CA HIS A 233 -4.82 19.20 4.21
C HIS A 233 -6.33 19.40 4.05
N PRO A 234 -6.88 20.54 4.53
CA PRO A 234 -8.28 20.88 4.33
C PRO A 234 -8.66 20.87 2.84
N ARG A 235 -9.78 20.21 2.50
CA ARG A 235 -10.26 20.00 1.12
C ARG A 235 -9.28 19.23 0.21
N GLY A 236 -8.26 18.60 0.78
CA GLY A 236 -7.27 17.82 0.06
C GLY A 236 -7.80 16.49 -0.45
N VAL A 237 -8.55 15.76 0.39
CA VAL A 237 -9.12 14.44 0.06
C VAL A 237 -10.05 14.51 -1.16
N GLY A 238 -10.87 15.56 -1.28
CA GLY A 238 -11.76 15.74 -2.44
C GLY A 238 -11.01 15.78 -3.78
N LYS A 239 -9.75 16.22 -3.79
CA LYS A 239 -8.88 16.22 -4.99
C LYS A 239 -8.38 14.83 -5.36
N LEU A 240 -8.63 13.81 -4.53
CA LEU A 240 -8.16 12.43 -4.68
C LEU A 240 -9.28 11.42 -4.90
N HIS A 241 -10.55 11.78 -4.65
CA HIS A 241 -11.69 10.86 -4.73
C HIS A 241 -11.82 10.14 -6.08
N HIS A 242 -11.47 10.80 -7.18
CA HIS A 242 -11.50 10.22 -8.52
C HIS A 242 -10.41 9.17 -8.79
N ILE A 243 -9.43 9.03 -7.91
CA ILE A 243 -8.38 8.02 -8.05
C ILE A 243 -8.79 6.75 -7.32
N ASP A 244 -8.76 5.65 -8.07
CA ASP A 244 -8.91 4.30 -7.55
C ASP A 244 -7.70 3.94 -6.69
N THR A 245 -7.90 3.85 -5.39
CA THR A 245 -6.91 3.43 -4.40
C THR A 245 -6.44 2.00 -4.62
N THR A 246 -7.25 1.12 -5.23
CA THR A 246 -6.89 -0.27 -5.51
C THR A 246 -6.12 -0.44 -6.82
N GLY A 247 -6.13 0.59 -7.69
CA GLY A 247 -5.45 0.63 -8.98
C GLY A 247 -5.77 -0.54 -9.91
N LYS A 248 -6.97 -1.13 -9.82
CA LYS A 248 -7.36 -2.31 -10.61
C LYS A 248 -7.24 -2.07 -12.10
N ARG A 249 -7.65 -0.87 -12.55
CA ARG A 249 -7.58 -0.46 -13.96
C ARG A 249 -6.13 -0.39 -14.44
N ALA A 250 -5.26 0.30 -13.69
CA ALA A 250 -3.86 0.48 -14.05
C ALA A 250 -3.09 -0.86 -14.09
N GLN A 251 -3.35 -1.77 -13.15
CA GLN A 251 -2.75 -3.09 -13.15
C GLN A 251 -3.25 -3.97 -14.31
N LYS A 252 -4.56 -3.92 -14.62
CA LYS A 252 -5.13 -4.61 -15.78
C LYS A 252 -4.49 -4.12 -17.08
N GLU A 253 -4.32 -2.80 -17.22
CA GLU A 253 -3.60 -2.19 -18.34
C GLU A 253 -2.15 -2.69 -18.40
N ALA A 254 -1.40 -2.64 -17.31
CA ALA A 254 -0.02 -3.11 -17.25
C ALA A 254 0.13 -4.58 -17.67
N LEU A 255 -0.80 -5.45 -17.25
CA LEU A 255 -0.82 -6.86 -17.64
C LEU A 255 -1.19 -7.06 -19.12
N ALA A 256 -2.06 -6.22 -19.69
CA ALA A 256 -2.37 -6.25 -21.12
C ALA A 256 -1.14 -5.85 -21.95
N LEU A 257 -0.54 -4.71 -21.63
CA LEU A 257 0.68 -4.20 -22.28
C LEU A 257 1.83 -5.19 -22.20
N ARG A 258 1.99 -5.85 -21.05
CA ARG A 258 2.99 -6.90 -20.87
C ARG A 258 2.73 -8.11 -21.77
N ARG A 259 1.47 -8.52 -21.95
CA ARG A 259 1.12 -9.65 -22.84
C ARG A 259 1.48 -9.32 -24.29
N GLU A 260 1.15 -8.10 -24.73
CA GLU A 260 1.53 -7.60 -26.06
C GLU A 260 3.05 -7.59 -26.23
N LEU A 261 3.78 -7.01 -25.29
CA LEU A 261 5.25 -6.97 -25.30
C LEU A 261 5.87 -8.37 -25.45
N VAL A 262 5.37 -9.36 -24.70
CA VAL A 262 5.88 -10.74 -24.74
C VAL A 262 5.54 -11.43 -26.07
N ALA A 263 4.41 -11.09 -26.69
CA ALA A 263 4.03 -11.61 -28.00
C ALA A 263 4.86 -10.95 -29.13
N SER A 264 5.18 -9.66 -29.01
CA SER A 264 5.87 -8.89 -30.05
C SER A 264 7.40 -9.05 -30.01
N TYR A 265 7.99 -9.34 -28.86
CA TYR A 265 9.45 -9.41 -28.73
C TYR A 265 9.94 -10.70 -28.06
N PRO A 266 10.93 -11.39 -28.64
CA PRO A 266 11.54 -12.54 -27.99
C PRO A 266 12.41 -12.12 -26.79
N PRO A 267 12.73 -13.07 -25.90
CA PRO A 267 14.09 -13.37 -25.48
C PRO A 267 15.22 -12.36 -25.18
N GLY A 268 15.15 -11.01 -25.24
CA GLY A 268 16.43 -10.26 -25.26
C GLY A 268 16.43 -8.74 -25.02
N PRO A 269 17.57 -8.06 -25.31
CA PRO A 269 17.79 -6.64 -25.02
C PRO A 269 16.74 -5.70 -25.65
N GLU A 270 16.27 -6.01 -26.86
CA GLU A 270 15.22 -5.23 -27.54
C GLU A 270 13.91 -5.22 -26.75
N ARG A 271 13.52 -6.38 -26.20
CA ARG A 271 12.36 -6.47 -25.31
C ARG A 271 12.59 -5.72 -24.01
N ASP A 272 13.80 -5.79 -23.45
CA ASP A 272 14.15 -5.07 -22.22
C ASP A 272 14.08 -3.54 -22.41
N GLN A 273 14.43 -3.03 -23.59
CA GLN A 273 14.30 -1.63 -23.98
C GLN A 273 12.85 -1.24 -24.25
N ALA A 274 12.12 -2.02 -25.05
CA ALA A 274 10.70 -1.82 -25.32
C ALA A 274 9.87 -1.82 -24.03
N SER A 275 10.24 -2.66 -23.04
CA SER A 275 9.58 -2.67 -21.74
C SER A 275 9.85 -1.44 -20.89
N VAL A 276 11.01 -0.76 -21.03
CA VAL A 276 11.26 0.55 -20.37
C VAL A 276 10.24 1.56 -20.90
N GLN A 277 10.19 1.70 -22.22
CA GLN A 277 9.38 2.71 -22.90
C GLN A 277 7.90 2.48 -22.61
N LEU A 278 7.46 1.23 -22.70
CA LEU A 278 6.08 0.85 -22.42
C LEU A 278 5.68 1.11 -20.95
N ALA A 279 6.57 0.83 -20.00
CA ALA A 279 6.32 1.05 -18.58
C ALA A 279 6.37 2.54 -18.17
N ALA A 280 7.10 3.38 -18.91
CA ALA A 280 7.30 4.80 -18.59
C ALA A 280 5.99 5.59 -18.40
N ARG A 281 4.89 5.18 -19.07
CA ARG A 281 3.55 5.77 -18.88
C ARG A 281 3.07 5.76 -17.43
N PHE A 282 3.48 4.76 -16.65
CA PHE A 282 3.09 4.66 -15.23
C PHE A 282 3.88 5.62 -14.33
N LEU A 283 4.85 6.36 -14.88
CA LEU A 283 5.54 7.44 -14.18
C LEU A 283 4.80 8.79 -14.29
N GLU A 284 3.80 8.88 -15.17
CA GLU A 284 2.97 10.07 -15.32
C GLU A 284 1.84 10.09 -14.29
N GLY A 285 1.29 11.26 -13.95
CA GLY A 285 0.12 11.38 -13.06
C GLY A 285 0.39 11.24 -11.55
N MET A 286 1.64 11.04 -11.13
CA MET A 286 2.04 10.97 -9.72
C MET A 286 2.02 12.32 -8.97
N ASN A 287 1.75 13.42 -9.69
CA ASN A 287 1.71 14.77 -9.12
C ASN A 287 0.64 14.89 -8.01
N SER A 288 0.86 15.84 -7.11
CA SER A 288 -0.07 16.17 -6.02
C SER A 288 -0.26 17.70 -5.99
N PRO A 289 -1.43 18.23 -6.41
CA PRO A 289 -2.63 17.50 -6.81
C PRO A 289 -2.48 16.75 -8.14
N PRO A 290 -3.21 15.63 -8.30
CA PRO A 290 -3.26 14.91 -9.57
C PRO A 290 -4.05 15.70 -10.63
N ALA A 291 -3.85 15.35 -11.90
CA ALA A 291 -4.60 15.91 -13.01
C ALA A 291 -6.11 15.69 -12.83
N ASN A 292 -6.93 16.57 -13.41
CA ASN A 292 -8.41 16.52 -13.35
C ASN A 292 -9.02 16.56 -11.93
N SER A 293 -8.23 16.93 -10.91
CA SER A 293 -8.65 16.97 -9.50
C SER A 293 -9.83 17.89 -9.15
N ARG A 294 -10.29 18.74 -10.08
CA ARG A 294 -11.45 19.64 -9.87
C ARG A 294 -12.73 19.18 -10.56
N ASN A 295 -12.64 18.35 -11.61
CA ASN A 295 -13.75 18.05 -12.52
C ASN A 295 -14.03 16.53 -12.66
N ALA A 296 -13.31 15.68 -11.94
CA ALA A 296 -13.44 14.24 -12.05
C ALA A 296 -14.41 13.67 -11.02
N SER A 297 -15.33 12.83 -11.47
CA SER A 297 -16.24 12.07 -10.61
C SER A 297 -15.45 11.13 -9.67
N PRO A 298 -15.96 10.87 -8.45
CA PRO A 298 -15.41 9.83 -7.58
C PRO A 298 -15.29 8.49 -8.30
N HIS A 299 -14.24 7.72 -8.01
CA HIS A 299 -13.98 6.46 -8.71
C HIS A 299 -15.03 5.36 -8.44
N TRP A 300 -15.90 5.57 -7.46
CA TRP A 300 -16.91 4.62 -7.00
C TRP A 300 -18.34 4.99 -7.40
N ASN A 301 -18.51 6.07 -8.18
CA ASN A 301 -19.78 6.39 -8.85
C ASN A 301 -20.01 5.50 -10.07
#